data_AF-A0A821DPU0-F1
#
_entry.id   AF-A0A821DPU0-F1
#
_cell.length_a   1.000
_cell.length_b   1.000
_cell.length_c   1.000
_cell.angle_alpha   90.00
_cell.angle_beta   90.00
_cell.angle_gamma   90.00
#
_symmetry.space_group_name_H-M   'P 1'
#
loop_
_entity.id
_entity.type
_entity.pdbx_description
1 polymer ?
#
loop_
_entity_poly.entity_id
_entity_poly.type
_entity_poly.pdbx_seq_one_letter_code
_entity_poly.pdbx_strand_id
1 'polypeptide(L)'
;MYWIILFILCCIYNKKINQPQLGLDNRDYYLNSSLNNRSDPETDTRNKIIRDTYINVASELLQLLGFEKNQSMKRIYDIMQFEIELAKISLPMEVLQKPNETYFLMTLKQLQEQYQPIGLDVYSFLNEMLNINVSSPIKLTENDQIIVLSLGLMLNVSSLLKDYLLTPEKSYIVIDHIVFSLIFDLSSHLSLAFEKLTLPLFKELYGMESLPDRWEYCVRETDAAFGYGLGALYIKAVFGEEDRKKANELIKNIRQTFDENLNQLQWIDEQSRIEAKRKISKITEKVGYPDFLDNKTKLNERYTGYSMIENEYFDNGIKVLERERRRSLLKFRQKVDLTDWSMTPRTVNAYYTPSANEIVFPAGILQPPFFHKDLPISINYGAIGTVIGHEITHGFDDQGREYDSDGNMRAWWTKSALDKFEERTKCFVQQYSSFALDGQNENGQRTLSENIADNGGLKLSYHTYQKHKQRTVNSGNNLPLPGLSYNNDQLFFIAFAHSWCNLETPNAMHYDLTNDPHSPPRSRIMGTIANSLEFAQTFSCQSKSNMNP
;
A
#
# COMPACT_ATOMS: atom_id res chain seq x y z
N MET A 1 -20.11 23.13 -14.33
CA MET A 1 -19.11 22.34 -15.09
C MET A 1 -17.70 22.50 -14.51
N TYR A 2 -17.17 23.73 -14.40
CA TYR A 2 -15.85 24.03 -13.79
C TYR A 2 -15.64 23.48 -12.37
N TRP A 3 -16.71 23.36 -11.58
CA TRP A 3 -16.72 22.93 -10.18
C TRP A 3 -16.45 21.42 -9.97
N ILE A 4 -16.90 20.59 -10.92
CA ILE A 4 -16.76 19.12 -10.89
C ILE A 4 -15.31 18.71 -11.12
N ILE A 5 -14.59 19.52 -11.89
CA ILE A 5 -13.25 19.26 -12.36
C ILE A 5 -12.21 19.38 -11.23
N LEU A 6 -12.33 20.41 -10.38
CA LEU A 6 -11.41 20.70 -9.28
C LEU A 6 -11.31 19.56 -8.25
N PHE A 7 -12.39 18.82 -8.10
CA PHE A 7 -12.55 17.85 -7.02
C PHE A 7 -12.50 16.40 -7.50
N ILE A 8 -12.87 16.13 -8.76
CA ILE A 8 -12.52 14.85 -9.40
C ILE A 8 -11.01 14.63 -9.33
N LEU A 9 -10.24 15.71 -9.51
CA LEU A 9 -8.80 15.66 -9.33
C LEU A 9 -8.43 15.29 -7.89
N CYS A 10 -8.99 15.91 -6.86
CA CYS A 10 -8.54 15.66 -5.47
C CYS A 10 -9.10 14.41 -4.76
N CYS A 11 -9.48 13.35 -5.49
CA CYS A 11 -9.93 12.02 -5.02
C CYS A 11 -10.48 11.98 -3.58
N ILE A 12 -11.79 12.18 -3.39
CA ILE A 12 -12.40 11.96 -2.08
C ILE A 12 -12.71 10.49 -1.83
N TYR A 13 -12.05 9.94 -0.81
CA TYR A 13 -12.31 8.60 -0.32
C TYR A 13 -12.21 8.57 1.20
N ASN A 14 -13.21 7.98 1.89
CA ASN A 14 -13.21 7.84 3.35
C ASN A 14 -12.90 9.14 4.14
N LYS A 15 -13.55 10.26 3.77
CA LYS A 15 -13.33 11.61 4.38
C LYS A 15 -11.92 12.19 4.19
N LYS A 16 -11.18 11.73 3.20
CA LYS A 16 -9.86 12.28 2.84
C LYS A 16 -9.94 13.01 1.51
N ILE A 17 -9.25 14.13 1.39
CA ILE A 17 -8.94 14.82 0.12
C ILE A 17 -7.47 14.54 -0.19
N ASN A 18 -7.22 13.88 -1.32
CA ASN A 18 -5.89 13.48 -1.76
C ASN A 18 -5.38 14.37 -2.89
N GLN A 19 -4.10 14.20 -3.25
CA GLN A 19 -3.53 14.85 -4.42
C GLN A 19 -4.13 14.30 -5.73
N PRO A 20 -4.13 15.10 -6.82
CA PRO A 20 -4.56 14.64 -8.13
C PRO A 20 -3.89 13.38 -8.62
N GLN A 21 -4.68 12.46 -9.16
CA GLN A 21 -4.17 11.30 -9.90
C GLN A 21 -3.57 11.78 -11.23
N LEU A 22 -2.47 11.14 -11.62
CA LEU A 22 -1.80 11.34 -12.90
C LEU A 22 -2.03 10.08 -13.76
N GLY A 23 -1.87 10.19 -15.08
CA GLY A 23 -2.01 9.04 -15.98
C GLY A 23 -0.96 7.94 -15.78
N LEU A 24 0.24 8.31 -15.34
CA LEU A 24 1.29 7.41 -14.84
C LEU A 24 1.30 7.48 -13.32
N ASP A 25 1.59 6.34 -12.67
CA ASP A 25 1.38 6.14 -11.23
C ASP A 25 2.22 7.06 -10.31
N ASN A 26 3.19 7.79 -10.85
CA ASN A 26 4.09 8.62 -10.07
C ASN A 26 4.55 9.87 -10.81
N ARG A 27 4.59 10.98 -10.07
CA ARG A 27 5.07 12.29 -10.54
C ARG A 27 6.49 12.22 -11.12
N ASP A 28 7.33 11.32 -10.63
CA ASP A 28 8.73 11.20 -11.05
C ASP A 28 8.86 10.76 -12.52
N TYR A 29 7.84 10.12 -13.11
CA TYR A 29 7.81 9.84 -14.54
C TYR A 29 7.64 11.09 -15.41
N TYR A 30 7.12 12.18 -14.85
CA TYR A 30 6.86 13.44 -15.55
C TYR A 30 8.00 14.44 -15.43
N LEU A 31 8.86 14.24 -14.44
CA LEU A 31 9.90 15.20 -14.05
C LEU A 31 11.26 14.65 -14.43
N ASN A 32 12.19 15.55 -14.75
CA ASN A 32 13.57 15.17 -14.99
C ASN A 32 14.34 15.08 -13.68
N SER A 33 15.49 14.41 -13.71
CA SER A 33 16.32 14.15 -12.55
C SER A 33 16.82 15.46 -11.92
N SER A 34 17.05 16.51 -12.73
CA SER A 34 17.46 17.84 -12.24
C SER A 34 16.39 18.55 -11.40
N LEU A 35 15.10 18.33 -11.66
CA LEU A 35 13.99 18.82 -10.83
C LEU A 35 13.76 17.95 -9.58
N ASN A 36 14.23 16.70 -9.60
CA ASN A 36 14.05 15.73 -8.52
C ASN A 36 15.31 15.53 -7.66
N ASN A 37 16.35 16.36 -7.81
CA ASN A 37 17.65 16.22 -7.14
C ASN A 37 18.29 14.82 -7.30
N ARG A 38 17.97 14.12 -8.40
CA ARG A 38 18.59 12.86 -8.79
C ARG A 38 19.59 13.13 -9.91
N SER A 39 20.73 12.47 -9.88
CA SER A 39 21.75 12.56 -10.93
C SER A 39 21.86 11.23 -11.65
N ASP A 40 20.85 10.88 -12.45
CA ASP A 40 20.87 9.67 -13.28
C ASP A 40 20.28 9.93 -14.69
N PRO A 41 21.15 10.12 -15.69
CA PRO A 41 20.74 10.30 -17.09
C PRO A 41 20.01 9.09 -17.71
N GLU A 42 20.25 7.87 -17.20
CA GLU A 42 19.59 6.67 -17.72
C GLU A 42 18.11 6.66 -17.29
N THR A 43 17.83 7.01 -16.04
CA THR A 43 16.46 7.23 -15.54
C THR A 43 15.70 8.26 -16.38
N ASP A 44 16.30 9.40 -16.70
CA ASP A 44 15.64 10.43 -17.51
C ASP A 44 15.29 9.94 -18.92
N THR A 45 16.20 9.18 -19.53
CA THR A 45 16.00 8.55 -20.84
C THR A 45 14.84 7.55 -20.80
N ARG A 46 14.81 6.72 -19.75
CA ARG A 46 13.76 5.72 -19.54
C ARG A 46 12.39 6.35 -19.30
N ASN A 47 12.32 7.36 -18.43
CA ASN A 47 11.08 8.09 -18.17
C ASN A 47 10.55 8.78 -19.43
N LYS A 48 11.45 9.29 -20.29
CA LYS A 48 11.06 9.83 -21.60
C LYS A 48 10.43 8.76 -22.49
N ILE A 49 11.02 7.57 -22.58
CA ILE A 49 10.47 6.46 -23.36
C ILE A 49 9.07 6.08 -22.84
N ILE A 50 8.90 5.97 -21.51
CA ILE A 50 7.61 5.67 -20.89
C ILE A 50 6.56 6.73 -21.24
N ARG A 51 6.89 8.02 -21.15
CA ARG A 51 5.98 9.12 -21.54
C ARG A 51 5.61 9.07 -23.02
N ASP A 52 6.60 8.88 -23.90
CA ASP A 52 6.39 8.81 -25.35
C ASP A 52 5.48 7.61 -25.69
N THR A 53 5.68 6.45 -25.04
CA THR A 53 4.82 5.27 -25.19
C THR A 53 3.41 5.50 -24.65
N TYR A 54 3.27 6.13 -23.47
CA TYR A 54 1.97 6.49 -22.91
C TYR A 54 1.18 7.39 -23.87
N ILE A 55 1.81 8.42 -24.43
CA ILE A 55 1.16 9.31 -25.41
C ILE A 55 0.66 8.53 -26.63
N ASN A 56 1.47 7.61 -27.15
CA ASN A 56 1.09 6.80 -28.31
C ASN A 56 -0.08 5.87 -28.00
N VAL A 57 -0.02 5.12 -26.90
CA VAL A 57 -1.08 4.21 -26.45
C VAL A 57 -2.38 4.98 -26.21
N ALA A 58 -2.32 6.09 -25.48
CA ALA A 58 -3.46 6.94 -25.19
C ALA A 58 -4.09 7.53 -26.45
N SER A 59 -3.27 7.90 -27.44
CA SER A 59 -3.76 8.43 -28.72
C SER A 59 -4.41 7.35 -29.58
N GLU A 60 -3.87 6.14 -29.60
CA GLU A 60 -4.50 5.01 -30.27
C GLU A 60 -5.82 4.61 -29.59
N LEU A 61 -5.94 4.83 -28.28
CA LEU A 61 -7.16 4.55 -27.54
C LEU A 61 -8.30 5.46 -27.99
N LEU A 62 -8.01 6.75 -28.19
CA LEU A 62 -8.96 7.68 -28.79
C LEU A 62 -9.31 7.31 -30.25
N GLN A 63 -8.36 6.79 -31.02
CA GLN A 63 -8.64 6.32 -32.38
C GLN A 63 -9.60 5.12 -32.40
N LEU A 64 -9.49 4.19 -31.44
CA LEU A 64 -10.47 3.10 -31.27
C LEU A 64 -11.88 3.61 -30.95
N LEU A 65 -11.99 4.79 -30.33
CA LEU A 65 -13.26 5.49 -30.08
C LEU A 65 -13.73 6.34 -31.27
N GLY A 66 -13.02 6.31 -32.40
CA GLY A 66 -13.42 6.97 -33.64
C GLY A 66 -12.86 8.38 -33.83
N PHE A 67 -11.94 8.84 -32.98
CA PHE A 67 -11.27 10.13 -33.17
C PHE A 67 -10.23 10.04 -34.29
N GLU A 68 -10.04 11.14 -35.02
CA GLU A 68 -8.98 11.21 -36.05
C GLU A 68 -7.58 11.14 -35.42
N LYS A 69 -6.62 10.53 -36.12
CA LYS A 69 -5.25 10.34 -35.64
C LYS A 69 -4.57 11.63 -35.17
N ASN A 70 -4.61 12.69 -35.99
CA ASN A 70 -3.96 13.96 -35.65
C ASN A 70 -4.64 14.66 -34.47
N GLN A 71 -5.97 14.55 -34.38
CA GLN A 71 -6.74 15.11 -33.27
C GLN A 71 -6.44 14.36 -31.97
N SER A 72 -6.36 13.02 -32.02
CA SER A 72 -6.04 12.16 -30.88
C SER A 72 -4.67 12.50 -30.31
N MET A 73 -3.63 12.54 -31.16
CA MET A 73 -2.27 12.91 -30.76
C MET A 73 -2.23 14.29 -30.09
N LYS A 74 -2.91 15.29 -30.67
CA LYS A 74 -2.93 16.64 -30.09
C LYS A 74 -3.59 16.66 -28.71
N ARG A 75 -4.78 16.05 -28.56
CA ARG A 75 -5.51 16.01 -27.28
C ARG A 75 -4.69 15.35 -26.19
N ILE A 76 -4.08 14.19 -26.48
CA ILE A 76 -3.24 13.49 -25.52
C ILE A 76 -1.98 14.27 -25.17
N TYR A 77 -1.36 14.95 -26.15
CA TYR A 77 -0.23 15.81 -25.87
C TYR A 77 -0.60 16.97 -24.93
N ASP A 78 -1.76 17.62 -25.18
CA ASP A 78 -2.28 18.68 -24.32
C ASP A 78 -2.55 18.16 -22.88
N ILE A 79 -3.12 16.95 -22.74
CA ILE A 79 -3.30 16.27 -21.45
C ILE A 79 -1.96 16.02 -20.76
N MET A 80 -0.97 15.47 -21.48
CA MET A 80 0.37 15.21 -20.93
C MET A 80 1.03 16.50 -20.42
N GLN A 81 0.93 17.61 -21.15
CA GLN A 81 1.47 18.89 -20.67
C GLN A 81 0.78 19.38 -19.39
N PHE A 82 -0.55 19.19 -19.30
CA PHE A 82 -1.28 19.49 -18.08
C PHE A 82 -0.87 18.59 -16.91
N GLU A 83 -0.70 17.29 -17.13
CA GLU A 83 -0.21 16.33 -16.13
C GLU A 83 1.22 16.67 -15.66
N ILE A 84 2.09 17.17 -16.53
CA ILE A 84 3.44 17.67 -16.14
C ILE A 84 3.33 18.85 -15.17
N GLU A 85 2.43 19.81 -15.42
CA GLU A 85 2.21 20.94 -14.50
C GLU A 85 1.62 20.47 -13.16
N LEU A 86 0.72 19.49 -13.18
CA LEU A 86 0.23 18.83 -11.95
C LEU A 86 1.37 18.13 -11.20
N ALA A 87 2.20 17.34 -11.88
CA ALA A 87 3.31 16.61 -11.28
C ALA A 87 4.32 17.53 -10.58
N LYS A 88 4.59 18.71 -11.16
CA LYS A 88 5.48 19.73 -10.55
C LYS A 88 4.99 20.19 -9.17
N ILE A 89 3.68 20.32 -8.99
CA ILE A 89 3.08 20.77 -7.73
C ILE A 89 2.71 19.62 -6.78
N SER A 90 2.60 18.38 -7.28
CA SER A 90 2.34 17.17 -6.49
C SER A 90 3.44 16.92 -5.47
N LEU A 91 3.07 16.33 -4.33
CA LEU A 91 4.02 15.98 -3.29
C LEU A 91 4.79 14.70 -3.67
N PRO A 92 6.08 14.63 -3.35
CA PRO A 92 6.86 13.40 -3.52
C PRO A 92 6.44 12.35 -2.48
N MET A 93 6.64 11.07 -2.80
CA MET A 93 6.18 9.95 -1.98
C MET A 93 6.73 10.00 -0.55
N GLU A 94 7.97 10.46 -0.40
CA GLU A 94 8.68 10.60 0.88
C GLU A 94 8.01 11.62 1.82
N VAL A 95 7.21 12.54 1.28
CA VAL A 95 6.37 13.47 2.06
C VAL A 95 4.99 12.87 2.28
N LEU A 96 4.40 12.21 1.27
CA LEU A 96 3.09 11.57 1.39
C LEU A 96 3.04 10.51 2.51
N GLN A 97 4.15 9.82 2.71
CA GLN A 97 4.34 8.82 3.76
C GLN A 97 4.55 9.41 5.15
N LYS A 98 4.50 10.73 5.35
CA LYS A 98 4.69 11.37 6.66
C LYS A 98 3.37 11.94 7.19
N PRO A 99 2.64 11.21 8.06
CA PRO A 99 1.36 11.67 8.57
C PRO A 99 1.43 13.04 9.25
N ASN A 100 2.51 13.35 9.96
CA ASN A 100 2.73 14.64 10.62
C ASN A 100 2.83 15.82 9.64
N GLU A 101 3.21 15.58 8.40
CA GLU A 101 3.28 16.59 7.33
C GLU A 101 2.02 16.57 6.44
N THR A 102 1.26 15.48 6.43
CA THR A 102 0.12 15.28 5.51
C THR A 102 -1.23 15.05 6.15
N TYR A 103 -1.38 15.10 7.47
CA TYR A 103 -2.67 14.92 8.13
C TYR A 103 -3.21 16.24 8.67
N PHE A 104 -4.07 16.90 7.90
CA PHE A 104 -4.76 18.12 8.34
C PHE A 104 -6.25 17.86 8.59
N LEU A 105 -6.60 17.60 9.84
CA LEU A 105 -8.00 17.48 10.27
C LEU A 105 -8.61 18.87 10.45
N MET A 106 -9.62 19.19 9.65
CA MET A 106 -10.32 20.47 9.71
C MET A 106 -11.82 20.30 9.46
N THR A 107 -12.60 21.28 9.88
CA THR A 107 -14.03 21.37 9.52
C THR A 107 -14.18 21.79 8.06
N LEU A 108 -15.30 21.43 7.43
CA LEU A 108 -15.65 21.95 6.10
C LEU A 108 -15.70 23.47 6.08
N LYS A 109 -16.04 24.11 7.22
CA LYS A 109 -15.95 25.55 7.39
C LYS A 109 -14.55 26.11 7.27
N GLN A 110 -13.64 25.56 8.03
CA GLN A 110 -12.22 25.93 7.95
C GLN A 110 -11.67 25.68 6.54
N LEU A 111 -12.06 24.57 5.91
CA LEU A 111 -11.68 24.29 4.53
C LEU A 111 -12.19 25.39 3.58
N GLN A 112 -13.47 25.75 3.62
CA GLN A 112 -14.04 26.81 2.78
C GLN A 112 -13.34 28.17 3.00
N GLU A 113 -13.02 28.52 4.25
CA GLU A 113 -12.37 29.78 4.64
C GLU A 113 -10.89 29.83 4.22
N GLN A 114 -10.15 28.73 4.33
CA GLN A 114 -8.73 28.66 3.97
C GLN A 114 -8.52 28.44 2.48
N TYR A 115 -9.45 27.75 1.84
CA TYR A 115 -9.41 27.44 0.42
C TYR A 115 -9.99 28.54 -0.46
N GLN A 116 -10.50 29.64 0.14
CA GLN A 116 -11.12 30.83 -0.52
C GLN A 116 -11.13 30.72 -2.04
N PRO A 117 -12.12 30.00 -2.59
CA PRO A 117 -11.96 29.43 -3.90
C PRO A 117 -12.19 30.47 -4.98
N ILE A 118 -11.90 30.06 -6.21
CA ILE A 118 -12.20 30.71 -7.49
C ILE A 118 -13.74 30.81 -7.71
N GLY A 119 -14.55 30.84 -6.65
CA GLY A 119 -16.01 30.86 -6.61
C GLY A 119 -16.69 29.53 -6.24
N LEU A 120 -15.95 28.50 -5.79
CA LEU A 120 -16.52 27.18 -5.48
C LEU A 120 -17.16 27.16 -4.09
N ASP A 121 -18.47 26.91 -4.02
CA ASP A 121 -19.08 26.53 -2.75
C ASP A 121 -18.73 25.05 -2.47
N VAL A 122 -17.72 24.84 -1.62
CA VAL A 122 -17.22 23.51 -1.22
C VAL A 122 -18.35 22.67 -0.62
N TYR A 123 -19.26 23.30 0.14
CA TYR A 123 -20.36 22.58 0.79
C TYR A 123 -21.41 22.12 -0.21
N SER A 124 -21.88 23.02 -1.06
CA SER A 124 -22.90 22.69 -2.05
C SER A 124 -22.38 21.64 -3.01
N PHE A 125 -21.13 21.79 -3.44
CA PHE A 125 -20.46 20.84 -4.30
C PHE A 125 -20.32 19.44 -3.66
N LEU A 126 -19.81 19.37 -2.42
CA LEU A 126 -19.68 18.11 -1.69
C LEU A 126 -21.03 17.44 -1.49
N ASN A 127 -22.05 18.21 -1.07
CA ASN A 127 -23.40 17.69 -0.89
C ASN A 127 -23.98 17.17 -2.21
N GLU A 128 -23.73 17.83 -3.34
CA GLU A 128 -24.17 17.34 -4.65
C GLU A 128 -23.46 16.02 -4.98
N MET A 129 -22.12 16.00 -4.97
CA MET A 129 -21.32 14.83 -5.36
C MET A 129 -21.57 13.59 -4.50
N LEU A 130 -21.76 13.76 -3.19
CA LEU A 130 -22.03 12.63 -2.29
C LEU A 130 -23.46 12.09 -2.41
N ASN A 131 -24.38 12.84 -3.03
CA ASN A 131 -25.80 12.49 -3.10
C ASN A 131 -26.32 12.17 -4.52
N ILE A 132 -25.48 12.28 -5.56
CA ILE A 132 -25.83 11.85 -6.92
C ILE A 132 -26.24 10.36 -6.92
N ASN A 133 -27.46 10.08 -7.37
CA ASN A 133 -28.03 8.73 -7.50
C ASN A 133 -28.04 7.90 -6.21
N VAL A 134 -28.06 8.56 -5.04
CA VAL A 134 -28.09 7.87 -3.74
C VAL A 134 -29.51 7.87 -3.17
N SER A 135 -30.06 6.67 -2.89
CA SER A 135 -31.41 6.49 -2.32
C SER A 135 -31.56 7.02 -0.89
N SER A 136 -30.45 7.25 -0.19
CA SER A 136 -30.41 7.73 1.20
C SER A 136 -29.34 8.82 1.29
N PRO A 137 -29.69 10.09 0.97
CA PRO A 137 -28.71 11.15 0.87
C PRO A 137 -28.09 11.47 2.24
N ILE A 138 -26.78 11.71 2.23
CA ILE A 138 -26.00 12.16 3.38
C ILE A 138 -25.90 13.68 3.27
N LYS A 139 -26.48 14.38 4.25
CA LYS A 139 -26.32 15.81 4.36
C LYS A 139 -25.05 16.13 5.14
N LEU A 140 -24.13 16.85 4.50
CA LEU A 140 -23.00 17.48 5.14
C LEU A 140 -23.37 18.85 5.70
N THR A 141 -22.70 19.22 6.78
CA THR A 141 -22.81 20.48 7.51
C THR A 141 -21.43 21.11 7.60
N GLU A 142 -21.39 22.41 7.82
CA GLU A 142 -20.14 23.17 7.94
C GLU A 142 -19.20 22.66 9.06
N ASN A 143 -19.77 21.99 10.06
CA ASN A 143 -19.03 21.46 11.22
C ASN A 143 -18.46 20.05 10.99
N ASP A 144 -18.76 19.42 9.86
CA ASP A 144 -18.21 18.11 9.57
C ASP A 144 -16.70 18.17 9.38
N GLN A 145 -16.02 17.19 9.99
CA GLN A 145 -14.58 17.09 9.89
C GLN A 145 -14.16 16.26 8.68
N ILE A 146 -13.12 16.73 8.01
CA ILE A 146 -12.48 16.11 6.86
C ILE A 146 -10.96 16.16 7.04
N ILE A 147 -10.27 15.16 6.50
CA ILE A 147 -8.81 15.12 6.45
C ILE A 147 -8.38 15.65 5.09
N VAL A 148 -7.53 16.66 5.08
CA VAL A 148 -6.92 17.18 3.85
C VAL A 148 -5.46 16.76 3.85
N LEU A 149 -4.99 16.07 2.80
CA LEU A 149 -3.63 15.54 2.81
C LEU A 149 -2.55 16.63 2.71
N SER A 150 -2.82 17.74 2.04
CA SER A 150 -1.91 18.89 2.06
C SER A 150 -2.64 20.15 1.63
N LEU A 151 -2.73 21.12 2.54
CA LEU A 151 -3.37 22.40 2.22
C LEU A 151 -2.59 23.17 1.17
N GLY A 152 -1.25 23.20 1.27
CA GLY A 152 -0.39 23.91 0.31
C GLY A 152 -0.53 23.36 -1.11
N LEU A 153 -0.55 22.03 -1.24
CA LEU A 153 -0.83 21.38 -2.52
C LEU A 153 -2.20 21.77 -3.07
N MET A 154 -3.25 21.69 -2.24
CA MET A 154 -4.61 22.05 -2.66
C MET A 154 -4.68 23.47 -3.21
N LEU A 155 -4.00 24.43 -2.57
CA LEU A 155 -3.92 25.82 -3.03
C LEU A 155 -3.20 25.93 -4.38
N ASN A 156 -2.09 25.20 -4.56
CA ASN A 156 -1.37 25.18 -5.84
C ASN A 156 -2.22 24.58 -6.97
N VAL A 157 -2.93 23.48 -6.70
CA VAL A 157 -3.87 22.85 -7.65
C VAL A 157 -4.99 23.83 -8.00
N SER A 158 -5.54 24.51 -7.01
CA SER A 158 -6.55 25.56 -7.22
C SER A 158 -6.03 26.64 -8.18
N SER A 159 -4.84 27.17 -7.91
CA SER A 159 -4.23 28.20 -8.76
C SER A 159 -3.98 27.72 -10.19
N LEU A 160 -3.47 26.50 -10.37
CA LEU A 160 -3.24 25.92 -11.70
C LEU A 160 -4.57 25.76 -12.45
N LEU A 161 -5.60 25.22 -11.79
CA LEU A 161 -6.91 25.04 -12.39
C LEU A 161 -7.58 26.36 -12.71
N LYS A 162 -7.40 27.41 -11.91
CA LYS A 162 -7.85 28.76 -12.24
C LYS A 162 -7.32 29.21 -13.61
N ASP A 163 -6.02 29.04 -13.83
CA ASP A 163 -5.37 29.43 -15.09
C ASP A 163 -5.96 28.67 -16.28
N TYR A 164 -6.10 27.34 -16.15
CA TYR A 164 -6.64 26.50 -17.21
C TYR A 164 -8.12 26.78 -17.49
N LEU A 165 -8.95 26.88 -16.44
CA LEU A 165 -10.40 27.00 -16.59
C LEU A 165 -10.85 28.39 -17.03
N LEU A 166 -10.11 29.45 -16.67
CA LEU A 166 -10.40 30.82 -17.11
C LEU A 166 -9.79 31.17 -18.48
N THR A 167 -8.91 30.33 -19.03
CA THR A 167 -8.36 30.48 -20.37
C THR A 167 -9.18 29.65 -21.36
N PRO A 168 -9.95 30.26 -22.29
CA PRO A 168 -10.83 29.52 -23.20
C PRO A 168 -10.13 28.38 -23.96
N GLU A 169 -8.90 28.62 -24.41
CA GLU A 169 -8.07 27.64 -25.14
C GLU A 169 -7.51 26.52 -24.28
N LYS A 170 -7.55 26.62 -22.95
CA LYS A 170 -7.06 25.57 -22.04
C LYS A 170 -8.18 24.85 -21.29
N SER A 171 -9.36 25.47 -21.21
CA SER A 171 -10.47 24.99 -20.38
C SER A 171 -10.95 23.58 -20.76
N TYR A 172 -10.84 23.22 -22.05
CA TYR A 172 -11.18 21.88 -22.53
C TYR A 172 -10.16 20.81 -22.12
N ILE A 173 -8.89 21.17 -21.89
CA ILE A 173 -7.82 20.22 -21.56
C ILE A 173 -8.13 19.52 -20.25
N VAL A 174 -8.68 20.25 -19.28
CA VAL A 174 -9.00 19.66 -17.98
C VAL A 174 -10.19 18.71 -18.06
N ILE A 175 -11.16 19.02 -18.93
CA ILE A 175 -12.29 18.12 -19.21
C ILE A 175 -11.79 16.87 -19.94
N ASP A 176 -10.95 17.07 -20.96
CA ASP A 176 -10.34 16.00 -21.74
C ASP A 176 -9.54 15.06 -20.83
N HIS A 177 -8.73 15.59 -19.91
CA HIS A 177 -7.99 14.79 -18.94
C HIS A 177 -8.92 13.92 -18.09
N ILE A 178 -9.96 14.49 -17.48
CA ILE A 178 -10.91 13.73 -16.63
C ILE A 178 -11.64 12.64 -17.42
N VAL A 179 -12.16 13.00 -18.59
CA VAL A 179 -12.89 12.05 -19.45
C VAL A 179 -11.95 10.96 -19.95
N PHE A 180 -10.72 11.32 -20.31
CA PHE A 180 -9.72 10.39 -20.75
C PHE A 180 -9.28 9.42 -19.64
N SER A 181 -9.06 9.89 -18.41
CA SER A 181 -8.75 9.01 -17.27
C SER A 181 -9.83 7.95 -17.09
N LEU A 182 -11.11 8.33 -17.15
CA LEU A 182 -12.22 7.37 -17.08
C LEU A 182 -12.21 6.37 -18.25
N ILE A 183 -11.95 6.84 -19.47
CA ILE A 183 -11.84 5.98 -20.66
C ILE A 183 -10.68 5.00 -20.50
N PHE A 184 -9.54 5.46 -20.01
CA PHE A 184 -8.33 4.67 -19.82
C PHE A 184 -8.56 3.58 -18.78
N ASP A 185 -9.15 3.91 -17.63
CA ASP A 185 -9.47 2.94 -16.56
C ASP A 185 -10.45 1.86 -17.04
N LEU A 186 -11.49 2.27 -17.77
CA LEU A 186 -12.52 1.36 -18.29
C LEU A 186 -12.07 0.58 -19.54
N SER A 187 -10.94 0.92 -20.15
CA SER A 187 -10.46 0.26 -21.38
C SER A 187 -10.25 -1.25 -21.20
N SER A 188 -9.80 -1.66 -20.02
CA SER A 188 -9.63 -3.07 -19.63
C SER A 188 -10.94 -3.86 -19.59
N HIS A 189 -12.09 -3.17 -19.51
CA HIS A 189 -13.42 -3.79 -19.46
C HIS A 189 -14.07 -3.95 -20.84
N LEU A 190 -13.40 -3.52 -21.90
CA LEU A 190 -13.91 -3.53 -23.27
C LEU A 190 -13.39 -4.74 -24.05
N SER A 191 -13.47 -4.68 -25.38
CA SER A 191 -13.03 -5.77 -26.25
C SER A 191 -11.51 -5.98 -26.17
N LEU A 192 -11.05 -7.13 -26.64
CA LEU A 192 -9.63 -7.48 -26.70
C LEU A 192 -8.76 -6.43 -27.42
N ALA A 193 -9.33 -5.64 -28.34
CA ALA A 193 -8.62 -4.56 -29.00
C ALA A 193 -8.21 -3.43 -28.04
N PHE A 194 -9.09 -3.08 -27.11
CA PHE A 194 -8.79 -2.08 -26.07
C PHE A 194 -7.81 -2.64 -25.04
N GLU A 195 -8.02 -3.88 -24.62
CA GLU A 195 -7.16 -4.56 -23.65
C GLU A 195 -5.72 -4.67 -24.16
N LYS A 196 -5.52 -5.11 -25.42
CA LYS A 196 -4.18 -5.24 -26.02
C LYS A 196 -3.46 -3.91 -26.22
N LEU A 197 -4.20 -2.81 -26.26
CA LEU A 197 -3.62 -1.51 -26.53
C LEU A 197 -2.72 -1.02 -25.39
N THR A 198 -2.94 -1.49 -24.16
CA THR A 198 -2.12 -1.11 -23.00
C THR A 198 -0.80 -1.89 -22.91
N LEU A 199 -0.68 -3.02 -23.64
CA LEU A 199 0.49 -3.90 -23.57
C LEU A 199 1.83 -3.18 -23.86
N PRO A 200 1.95 -2.30 -24.88
CA PRO A 200 3.20 -1.56 -25.10
C PRO A 200 3.61 -0.73 -23.89
N LEU A 201 2.66 -0.09 -23.20
CA LEU A 201 2.94 0.66 -21.98
C LEU A 201 3.38 -0.26 -20.83
N PHE A 202 2.69 -1.38 -20.62
CA PHE A 202 3.08 -2.37 -19.61
C PHE A 202 4.43 -3.03 -19.91
N LYS A 203 4.82 -3.14 -21.18
CA LYS A 203 6.16 -3.56 -21.57
C LYS A 203 7.22 -2.55 -21.13
N GLU A 204 6.99 -1.26 -21.34
CA GLU A 204 7.93 -0.22 -20.90
C GLU A 204 7.96 -0.05 -19.37
N LEU A 205 6.82 -0.19 -18.68
CA LEU A 205 6.76 -0.10 -17.21
C LEU A 205 7.30 -1.34 -16.51
N TYR A 206 6.89 -2.54 -16.94
CA TYR A 206 7.08 -3.78 -16.18
C TYR A 206 7.88 -4.86 -16.93
N GLY A 207 8.18 -4.65 -18.22
CA GLY A 207 8.84 -5.68 -19.05
C GLY A 207 7.91 -6.83 -19.39
N MET A 208 6.60 -6.60 -19.35
CA MET A 208 5.58 -7.61 -19.64
C MET A 208 5.54 -7.91 -21.15
N GLU A 209 5.70 -9.19 -21.52
CA GLU A 209 5.67 -9.63 -22.94
C GLU A 209 4.28 -10.03 -23.43
N SER A 210 3.36 -10.35 -22.52
CA SER A 210 1.98 -10.70 -22.83
C SER A 210 1.06 -10.38 -21.65
N LEU A 211 -0.20 -10.06 -21.94
CA LEU A 211 -1.26 -9.93 -20.93
C LEU A 211 -1.54 -11.29 -20.25
N PRO A 212 -2.08 -11.30 -19.02
CA PRO A 212 -2.44 -12.55 -18.35
C PRO A 212 -3.54 -13.29 -19.12
N ASP A 213 -3.63 -14.60 -18.90
CA ASP A 213 -4.70 -15.40 -19.47
C ASP A 213 -6.07 -14.88 -19.00
N ARG A 214 -7.08 -14.97 -19.89
CA ARG A 214 -8.44 -14.46 -19.61
C ARG A 214 -9.00 -14.99 -18.28
N TRP A 215 -8.74 -16.24 -17.93
CA TRP A 215 -9.26 -16.83 -16.70
C TRP A 215 -8.62 -16.22 -15.44
N GLU A 216 -7.32 -15.88 -15.48
CA GLU A 216 -6.63 -15.22 -14.37
C GLU A 216 -7.18 -13.82 -14.14
N TYR A 217 -7.37 -13.08 -15.25
CA TYR A 217 -8.04 -11.77 -15.23
C TYR A 217 -9.43 -11.89 -14.61
N CYS A 218 -10.28 -12.80 -15.08
CA CYS A 218 -11.63 -12.98 -14.54
C CYS A 218 -11.64 -13.38 -13.05
N VAL A 219 -10.67 -14.18 -12.59
CA VAL A 219 -10.54 -14.52 -11.15
C VAL A 219 -10.21 -13.28 -10.33
N ARG A 220 -9.30 -12.42 -10.80
CA ARG A 220 -8.93 -11.18 -10.11
C ARG A 220 -10.11 -10.20 -10.03
N GLU A 221 -10.81 -9.98 -11.14
CA GLU A 221 -11.98 -9.10 -11.17
C GLU A 221 -13.13 -9.63 -10.30
N THR A 222 -13.31 -10.96 -10.27
CA THR A 222 -14.28 -11.60 -9.36
C THR A 222 -13.88 -11.43 -7.90
N ASP A 223 -12.60 -11.50 -7.54
CA ASP A 223 -12.15 -11.23 -6.17
C ASP A 223 -12.37 -9.76 -5.78
N ALA A 224 -12.11 -8.82 -6.69
CA ALA A 224 -12.37 -7.40 -6.45
C ALA A 224 -13.86 -7.12 -6.18
N ALA A 225 -14.76 -7.73 -6.95
CA ALA A 225 -16.21 -7.53 -6.80
C ALA A 225 -16.85 -8.37 -5.66
N PHE A 226 -16.41 -9.62 -5.50
CA PHE A 226 -17.05 -10.66 -4.69
C PHE A 226 -16.09 -11.37 -3.74
N GLY A 227 -15.00 -10.72 -3.33
CA GLY A 227 -13.89 -11.38 -2.63
C GLY A 227 -14.23 -12.08 -1.32
N TYR A 228 -15.28 -11.68 -0.58
CA TYR A 228 -15.73 -12.44 0.59
C TYR A 228 -16.51 -13.70 0.21
N GLY A 229 -17.31 -13.66 -0.86
CA GLY A 229 -17.97 -14.84 -1.42
C GLY A 229 -16.97 -15.85 -1.98
N LEU A 230 -15.99 -15.37 -2.77
CA LEU A 230 -14.88 -16.19 -3.24
C LEU A 230 -13.98 -16.67 -2.09
N GLY A 231 -13.75 -15.81 -1.09
CA GLY A 231 -13.00 -16.11 0.12
C GLY A 231 -13.63 -17.28 0.90
N ALA A 232 -14.95 -17.32 1.05
CA ALA A 232 -15.64 -18.43 1.71
C ALA A 232 -15.41 -19.78 0.99
N LEU A 233 -15.36 -19.78 -0.34
CA LEU A 233 -15.02 -20.97 -1.12
C LEU A 233 -13.54 -21.35 -0.95
N TYR A 234 -12.64 -20.36 -0.95
CA TYR A 234 -11.21 -20.53 -0.78
C TYR A 234 -10.86 -21.15 0.58
N ILE A 235 -11.34 -20.57 1.67
CA ILE A 235 -11.08 -21.05 3.04
C ILE A 235 -11.52 -22.50 3.20
N LYS A 236 -12.72 -22.85 2.71
CA LYS A 236 -13.24 -24.23 2.75
C LYS A 236 -12.30 -25.22 2.06
N ALA A 237 -11.58 -24.80 1.03
CA ALA A 237 -10.68 -25.64 0.26
C ALA A 237 -9.30 -25.80 0.92
N VAL A 238 -8.75 -24.76 1.57
CA VAL A 238 -7.32 -24.73 1.93
C VAL A 238 -6.98 -24.27 3.35
N PHE A 239 -7.92 -23.77 4.16
CA PHE A 239 -7.61 -23.17 5.46
C PHE A 239 -8.57 -23.61 6.56
N GLY A 240 -8.07 -24.42 7.50
CA GLY A 240 -8.86 -25.01 8.59
C GLY A 240 -8.75 -24.30 9.94
N GLU A 241 -9.53 -24.77 10.91
CA GLU A 241 -9.51 -24.26 12.29
C GLU A 241 -8.15 -24.47 12.97
N GLU A 242 -7.49 -25.60 12.70
CA GLU A 242 -6.15 -25.90 13.25
C GLU A 242 -5.09 -24.91 12.74
N ASP A 243 -5.15 -24.54 11.46
CA ASP A 243 -4.26 -23.55 10.85
C ASP A 243 -4.45 -22.18 11.51
N ARG A 244 -5.71 -21.74 11.65
CA ARG A 244 -6.08 -20.51 12.35
C ARG A 244 -5.58 -20.51 13.79
N LYS A 245 -5.70 -21.63 14.51
CA LYS A 245 -5.23 -21.76 15.90
C LYS A 245 -3.70 -21.64 16.02
N LYS A 246 -2.95 -22.34 15.16
CA LYS A 246 -1.48 -22.29 15.14
C LYS A 246 -0.96 -20.91 14.73
N ALA A 247 -1.58 -20.27 13.74
CA ALA A 247 -1.25 -18.90 13.35
C ALA A 247 -1.49 -17.89 14.50
N ASN A 248 -2.63 -17.98 15.19
CA ASN A 248 -2.91 -17.16 16.37
C ASN A 248 -1.88 -17.37 17.50
N GLU A 249 -1.42 -18.60 17.70
CA GLU A 249 -0.37 -18.89 18.70
C GLU A 249 0.95 -18.21 18.36
N LEU A 250 1.37 -18.25 17.08
CA LEU A 250 2.56 -17.53 16.61
C LEU A 250 2.44 -16.03 16.88
N ILE A 251 1.31 -15.42 16.51
CA ILE A 251 1.05 -13.98 16.72
C ILE A 251 1.12 -13.61 18.20
N LYS A 252 0.42 -14.36 19.05
CA LYS A 252 0.45 -14.15 20.50
C LYS A 252 1.86 -14.23 21.07
N ASN A 253 2.64 -15.23 20.67
CA ASN A 253 4.01 -15.43 21.16
C ASN A 253 4.94 -14.29 20.71
N ILE A 254 4.80 -13.82 19.47
CA ILE A 254 5.60 -12.74 18.91
C ILE A 254 5.25 -11.41 19.59
N ARG A 255 3.95 -11.12 19.77
CA ARG A 255 3.48 -9.94 20.51
C ARG A 255 3.99 -9.92 21.95
N GLN A 256 3.94 -11.06 22.65
CA GLN A 256 4.49 -11.17 24.00
C GLN A 256 6.00 -10.88 24.01
N THR A 257 6.76 -11.43 23.07
CA THR A 257 8.20 -11.15 22.96
C THR A 257 8.47 -9.66 22.72
N PHE A 258 7.60 -8.96 21.98
CA PHE A 258 7.75 -7.51 21.75
C PHE A 258 7.61 -6.74 23.06
N ASP A 259 6.55 -6.99 23.84
CA ASP A 259 6.36 -6.37 25.16
C ASP A 259 7.54 -6.64 26.12
N GLU A 260 8.06 -7.87 26.11
CA GLU A 260 9.21 -8.24 26.93
C GLU A 260 10.48 -7.51 26.48
N ASN A 261 10.74 -7.45 25.17
CA ASN A 261 11.88 -6.74 24.57
C ASN A 261 11.81 -5.24 24.84
N LEU A 262 10.61 -4.65 24.93
CA LEU A 262 10.44 -3.25 25.30
C LEU A 262 11.06 -2.94 26.66
N ASN A 263 11.27 -3.88 27.58
CA ASN A 263 11.96 -3.60 28.86
C ASN A 263 13.48 -3.47 28.72
N GLN A 264 14.05 -4.04 27.65
CA GLN A 264 15.50 -4.10 27.44
C GLN A 264 16.04 -2.90 26.67
N LEU A 265 15.17 -2.15 25.97
CA LEU A 265 15.56 -0.99 25.16
C LEU A 265 16.06 0.16 26.04
N GLN A 266 17.36 0.45 26.01
CA GLN A 266 17.96 1.52 26.82
C GLN A 266 17.74 2.93 26.25
N TRP A 267 17.37 3.04 24.98
CA TRP A 267 17.25 4.33 24.30
C TRP A 267 15.90 5.03 24.54
N ILE A 268 14.83 4.27 24.82
CA ILE A 268 13.50 4.82 25.11
C ILE A 268 13.38 5.18 26.61
N ASP A 269 12.81 6.33 26.92
CA ASP A 269 12.53 6.71 28.31
C ASP A 269 11.35 5.90 28.91
N GLU A 270 11.18 5.96 30.22
CA GLU A 270 10.14 5.19 30.93
C GLU A 270 8.72 5.55 30.49
N GLN A 271 8.43 6.83 30.27
CA GLN A 271 7.10 7.29 29.86
C GLN A 271 6.74 6.78 28.46
N SER A 272 7.64 6.95 27.49
CA SER A 272 7.44 6.45 26.13
C SER A 272 7.35 4.92 26.09
N ARG A 273 8.06 4.22 26.99
CA ARG A 273 7.98 2.75 27.14
C ARG A 273 6.61 2.30 27.64
N ILE A 274 6.03 3.00 28.62
CA ILE A 274 4.68 2.70 29.13
C ILE A 274 3.63 2.86 28.02
N GLU A 275 3.70 3.95 27.26
CA GLU A 275 2.77 4.15 26.13
C GLU A 275 2.99 3.11 25.02
N ALA A 276 4.24 2.72 24.73
CA ALA A 276 4.54 1.67 23.77
C ALA A 276 3.95 0.31 24.20
N LYS A 277 4.07 -0.03 25.49
CA LYS A 277 3.44 -1.21 26.08
C LYS A 277 1.92 -1.16 26.01
N ARG A 278 1.33 0.00 26.27
CA ARG A 278 -0.11 0.21 26.11
C ARG A 278 -0.52 -0.02 24.64
N LYS A 279 0.23 0.48 23.67
CA LYS A 279 -0.04 0.30 22.24
C LYS A 279 0.01 -1.18 21.83
N ILE A 280 1.10 -1.88 22.14
CA ILE A 280 1.23 -3.32 21.81
C ILE A 280 0.12 -4.16 22.46
N SER A 281 -0.28 -3.83 23.70
CA SER A 281 -1.35 -4.55 24.40
C SER A 281 -2.73 -4.39 23.74
N LYS A 282 -2.95 -3.29 23.01
CA LYS A 282 -4.20 -2.95 22.33
C LYS A 282 -4.23 -3.34 20.85
N ILE A 283 -3.17 -3.95 20.32
CA ILE A 283 -3.19 -4.41 18.92
C ILE A 283 -4.32 -5.43 18.74
N THR A 284 -5.18 -5.17 17.77
CA THR A 284 -6.23 -6.11 17.33
C THR A 284 -5.64 -7.06 16.29
N GLU A 285 -5.88 -8.35 16.46
CA GLU A 285 -5.33 -9.40 15.60
C GLU A 285 -6.46 -10.02 14.75
N LYS A 286 -6.30 -10.04 13.42
CA LYS A 286 -7.25 -10.64 12.48
C LYS A 286 -6.55 -11.72 11.66
N VAL A 287 -7.05 -12.95 11.73
CA VAL A 287 -6.33 -14.14 11.19
C VAL A 287 -7.25 -15.00 10.33
N GLY A 288 -6.80 -15.27 9.10
CA GLY A 288 -7.48 -16.07 8.10
C GLY A 288 -8.60 -15.31 7.39
N TYR A 289 -9.67 -15.04 8.14
CA TYR A 289 -10.90 -14.50 7.58
C TYR A 289 -11.81 -13.86 8.64
N PRO A 290 -12.74 -12.97 8.23
CA PRO A 290 -13.72 -12.40 9.15
C PRO A 290 -14.74 -13.44 9.64
N ASP A 291 -15.13 -13.37 10.91
CA ASP A 291 -16.06 -14.33 11.53
C ASP A 291 -17.45 -14.37 10.86
N PHE A 292 -17.85 -13.32 10.14
CA PHE A 292 -19.13 -13.33 9.42
C PHE A 292 -19.15 -14.33 8.25
N LEU A 293 -18.00 -14.84 7.77
CA LEU A 293 -17.95 -15.81 6.67
C LEU A 293 -18.52 -17.17 7.08
N ASP A 294 -18.49 -17.51 8.37
CA ASP A 294 -19.15 -18.71 8.89
C ASP A 294 -20.68 -18.58 8.93
N ASN A 295 -21.21 -17.37 8.74
CA ASN A 295 -22.63 -17.08 8.76
C ASN A 295 -23.13 -16.73 7.34
N LYS A 296 -23.77 -17.72 6.69
CA LYS A 296 -24.34 -17.56 5.34
C LYS A 296 -25.33 -16.39 5.23
N THR A 297 -26.12 -16.11 6.27
CA THR A 297 -27.07 -15.00 6.26
C THR A 297 -26.32 -13.67 6.19
N LYS A 298 -25.32 -13.46 7.04
CA LYS A 298 -24.49 -12.24 7.04
C LYS A 298 -23.70 -12.07 5.73
N LEU A 299 -23.20 -13.17 5.16
CA LEU A 299 -22.52 -13.13 3.87
C LEU A 299 -23.48 -12.69 2.75
N ASN A 300 -24.70 -13.25 2.70
CA ASN A 300 -25.70 -12.88 1.70
C ASN A 300 -26.20 -11.43 1.87
N GLU A 301 -26.34 -10.95 3.12
CA GLU A 301 -26.68 -9.55 3.42
C GLU A 301 -25.68 -8.56 2.78
N ARG A 302 -24.38 -8.90 2.76
CA ARG A 302 -23.34 -8.07 2.12
C ARG A 302 -23.52 -7.89 0.61
N TYR A 303 -24.24 -8.79 -0.04
CA TYR A 303 -24.50 -8.77 -1.48
C TYR A 303 -25.98 -8.53 -1.83
N THR A 304 -26.81 -8.16 -0.84
CA THR A 304 -28.23 -7.89 -1.06
C THR A 304 -28.42 -6.65 -1.95
N GLY A 305 -29.35 -6.75 -2.92
CA GLY A 305 -29.64 -5.67 -3.87
C GLY A 305 -28.68 -5.61 -5.06
N TYR A 306 -27.77 -6.58 -5.19
CA TYR A 306 -26.81 -6.64 -6.29
C TYR A 306 -26.96 -7.97 -7.03
N SER A 307 -27.29 -7.88 -8.32
CA SER A 307 -27.38 -9.02 -9.23
C SER A 307 -26.54 -8.74 -10.47
N MET A 308 -25.70 -9.70 -10.83
CA MET A 308 -24.94 -9.66 -12.08
C MET A 308 -25.75 -10.33 -13.17
N ILE A 309 -25.67 -9.80 -14.38
CA ILE A 309 -26.35 -10.34 -15.55
C ILE A 309 -25.32 -11.07 -16.41
N GLU A 310 -25.59 -12.31 -16.75
CA GLU A 310 -24.72 -13.09 -17.63
C GLU A 310 -24.54 -12.36 -18.97
N ASN A 311 -23.32 -12.36 -19.50
CA ASN A 311 -22.93 -11.71 -20.76
C ASN A 311 -22.98 -10.15 -20.78
N GLU A 312 -23.23 -9.49 -19.66
CA GLU A 312 -23.16 -8.01 -19.53
C GLU A 312 -21.94 -7.57 -18.70
N TYR A 313 -20.73 -7.95 -19.14
CA TYR A 313 -19.50 -7.73 -18.34
C TYR A 313 -19.25 -6.24 -18.03
N PHE A 314 -19.36 -5.36 -19.02
CA PHE A 314 -19.14 -3.93 -18.83
C PHE A 314 -20.13 -3.33 -17.82
N ASP A 315 -21.44 -3.59 -17.99
CA ASP A 315 -22.48 -3.07 -17.10
C ASP A 315 -22.36 -3.66 -15.68
N ASN A 316 -21.94 -4.92 -15.55
CA ASN A 316 -21.62 -5.52 -14.26
C ASN A 316 -20.44 -4.79 -13.59
N GLY A 317 -19.39 -4.45 -14.33
CA GLY A 317 -18.27 -3.64 -13.84
C GLY A 317 -18.73 -2.28 -13.31
N ILE A 318 -19.58 -1.57 -14.08
CA ILE A 318 -20.16 -0.29 -13.65
C ILE A 318 -20.98 -0.46 -12.36
N LYS A 319 -21.82 -1.50 -12.26
CA LYS A 319 -22.60 -1.82 -11.04
C LYS A 319 -21.69 -2.08 -9.82
N VAL A 320 -20.53 -2.71 -10.02
CA VAL A 320 -19.54 -2.92 -8.94
C VAL A 320 -18.96 -1.58 -8.47
N LEU A 321 -18.57 -0.69 -9.39
CA LEU A 321 -18.06 0.64 -9.06
C LEU A 321 -19.11 1.48 -8.31
N GLU A 322 -20.36 1.46 -8.76
CA GLU A 322 -21.47 2.14 -8.09
C GLU A 322 -21.71 1.60 -6.67
N ARG A 323 -21.61 0.28 -6.50
CA ARG A 323 -21.70 -0.37 -5.19
C ARG A 323 -20.60 0.11 -4.25
N GLU A 324 -19.33 0.06 -4.68
CA GLU A 324 -18.21 0.43 -3.81
C GLU A 324 -18.26 1.91 -3.45
N ARG A 325 -18.64 2.78 -4.40
CA ARG A 325 -18.96 4.18 -4.10
C ARG A 325 -20.04 4.30 -3.03
N ARG A 326 -21.19 3.64 -3.21
CA ARG A 326 -22.30 3.69 -2.24
C ARG A 326 -21.87 3.20 -0.86
N ARG A 327 -21.12 2.11 -0.78
CA ARG A 327 -20.59 1.55 0.47
C ARG A 327 -19.67 2.53 1.20
N SER A 328 -18.73 3.14 0.47
CA SER A 328 -17.82 4.16 1.00
C SER A 328 -18.60 5.37 1.54
N LEU A 329 -19.62 5.83 0.79
CA LEU A 329 -20.48 6.94 1.20
C LEU A 329 -21.23 6.63 2.50
N LEU A 330 -21.88 5.46 2.61
CA LEU A 330 -22.65 5.07 3.80
C LEU A 330 -21.81 5.05 5.09
N LYS A 331 -20.50 4.82 4.99
CA LYS A 331 -19.57 4.86 6.12
C LYS A 331 -19.35 6.27 6.68
N PHE A 332 -19.68 7.34 5.95
CA PHE A 332 -19.39 8.72 6.38
C PHE A 332 -20.01 9.08 7.74
N ARG A 333 -21.22 8.59 8.03
CA ARG A 333 -21.93 8.85 9.30
C ARG A 333 -21.85 7.71 10.31
N GLN A 334 -21.23 6.61 9.94
CA GLN A 334 -21.11 5.44 10.79
C GLN A 334 -19.84 5.54 11.63
N LYS A 335 -19.86 4.87 12.78
CA LYS A 335 -18.62 4.61 13.52
C LYS A 335 -17.76 3.66 12.68
N VAL A 336 -16.45 3.77 12.84
CA VAL A 336 -15.51 2.83 12.23
C VAL A 336 -15.87 1.41 12.68
N ASP A 337 -16.11 0.52 11.71
CA ASP A 337 -16.34 -0.88 11.96
C ASP A 337 -14.98 -1.59 12.04
N LEU A 338 -14.53 -1.87 13.26
CA LEU A 338 -13.27 -2.56 13.52
C LEU A 338 -13.30 -4.03 13.10
N THR A 339 -14.45 -4.56 12.65
CA THR A 339 -14.56 -5.93 12.11
C THR A 339 -14.38 -6.01 10.60
N ASP A 340 -14.34 -4.87 9.89
CA ASP A 340 -14.14 -4.83 8.42
C ASP A 340 -12.68 -5.14 8.06
N TRP A 341 -12.46 -5.72 6.88
CA TRP A 341 -11.13 -6.06 6.39
C TRP A 341 -10.83 -5.28 5.11
N SER A 342 -9.57 -4.85 4.97
CA SER A 342 -9.07 -4.15 3.77
C SER A 342 -8.62 -5.12 2.68
N MET A 343 -8.41 -6.40 3.02
CA MET A 343 -8.00 -7.46 2.09
C MET A 343 -8.98 -8.63 2.14
N THR A 344 -9.11 -9.33 1.02
CA THR A 344 -9.96 -10.52 0.92
C THR A 344 -9.24 -11.70 1.56
N PRO A 345 -9.95 -12.75 2.02
CA PRO A 345 -9.30 -13.90 2.66
C PRO A 345 -8.28 -14.62 1.77
N ARG A 346 -8.37 -14.49 0.44
CA ARG A 346 -7.47 -15.15 -0.50
C ARG A 346 -6.22 -14.34 -0.85
N THR A 347 -6.13 -13.08 -0.40
CA THR A 347 -4.99 -12.21 -0.67
C THR A 347 -3.72 -12.80 -0.05
N VAL A 348 -2.64 -12.91 -0.84
CA VAL A 348 -1.31 -13.31 -0.35
C VAL A 348 -0.57 -12.05 0.06
N ASN A 349 -0.91 -11.51 1.22
CA ASN A 349 -0.28 -10.33 1.80
C ASN A 349 -0.59 -10.27 3.31
N ALA A 350 -0.05 -9.28 4.02
CA ALA A 350 -0.43 -8.91 5.37
C ALA A 350 -0.49 -7.38 5.47
N TYR A 351 -1.07 -6.84 6.55
CA TYR A 351 -1.02 -5.41 6.78
C TYR A 351 -1.20 -5.01 8.23
N TYR A 352 -0.68 -3.82 8.55
CA TYR A 352 -0.99 -3.04 9.75
C TYR A 352 -1.76 -1.77 9.38
N THR A 353 -2.81 -1.46 10.14
CA THR A 353 -3.54 -0.18 9.97
C THR A 353 -3.37 0.69 11.22
N PRO A 354 -2.61 1.81 11.14
CA PRO A 354 -2.33 2.66 12.30
C PRO A 354 -3.58 3.20 13.00
N SER A 355 -4.60 3.62 12.24
CA SER A 355 -5.83 4.21 12.78
C SER A 355 -6.76 3.22 13.49
N ALA A 356 -6.56 1.93 13.27
CA ALA A 356 -7.31 0.86 13.95
C ALA A 356 -6.43 0.09 14.95
N ASN A 357 -5.11 0.37 14.97
CA ASN A 357 -4.11 -0.39 15.71
C ASN A 357 -4.32 -1.90 15.53
N GLU A 358 -4.40 -2.35 14.27
CA GLU A 358 -4.70 -3.75 13.93
C GLU A 358 -3.68 -4.34 12.97
N ILE A 359 -3.41 -5.63 13.14
CA ILE A 359 -2.61 -6.47 12.24
C ILE A 359 -3.51 -7.55 11.63
N VAL A 360 -3.35 -7.81 10.34
CA VAL A 360 -4.24 -8.68 9.58
C VAL A 360 -3.47 -9.62 8.68
N PHE A 361 -3.78 -10.92 8.79
CA PHE A 361 -3.17 -12.00 8.02
C PHE A 361 -4.27 -12.82 7.35
N PRO A 362 -4.65 -12.50 6.10
CA PRO A 362 -5.57 -13.30 5.31
C PRO A 362 -5.13 -14.78 5.19
N ALA A 363 -6.07 -15.68 4.96
CA ALA A 363 -5.77 -17.10 4.75
C ALA A 363 -4.80 -17.32 3.58
N GLY A 364 -4.80 -16.45 2.58
CA GLY A 364 -3.91 -16.49 1.43
C GLY A 364 -2.42 -16.40 1.75
N ILE A 365 -1.99 -15.71 2.81
CA ILE A 365 -0.57 -15.72 3.22
C ILE A 365 -0.23 -16.89 4.14
N LEU A 366 -1.24 -17.53 4.75
CA LEU A 366 -1.07 -18.62 5.71
C LEU A 366 -0.96 -19.99 5.00
N GLN A 367 -0.04 -20.08 4.04
CA GLN A 367 0.27 -21.28 3.26
C GLN A 367 1.78 -21.33 2.94
N PRO A 368 2.33 -22.48 2.48
CA PRO A 368 3.73 -22.55 2.06
C PRO A 368 4.06 -21.52 0.97
N PRO A 369 5.27 -20.92 0.97
CA PRO A 369 6.39 -21.20 1.87
C PRO A 369 6.32 -20.48 3.22
N PHE A 370 5.34 -19.60 3.45
CA PHE A 370 5.26 -18.79 4.67
C PHE A 370 4.86 -19.59 5.90
N PHE A 371 3.82 -20.41 5.77
CA PHE A 371 3.24 -21.13 6.89
C PHE A 371 2.73 -22.52 6.48
N HIS A 372 2.97 -23.49 7.33
CA HIS A 372 2.18 -24.71 7.33
C HIS A 372 2.18 -25.30 8.73
N LYS A 373 1.03 -25.82 9.15
CA LYS A 373 0.87 -26.41 10.49
C LYS A 373 1.81 -27.58 10.80
N ASP A 374 2.33 -28.24 9.76
CA ASP A 374 3.21 -29.42 9.86
C ASP A 374 4.67 -29.13 9.47
N LEU A 375 5.02 -27.88 9.12
CA LEU A 375 6.41 -27.51 8.88
C LEU A 375 7.19 -27.38 10.21
N PRO A 376 8.52 -27.61 10.21
CA PRO A 376 9.37 -27.31 11.35
C PRO A 376 9.13 -25.90 11.88
N ILE A 377 9.10 -25.77 13.20
CA ILE A 377 8.77 -24.50 13.86
C ILE A 377 9.77 -23.38 13.51
N SER A 378 11.04 -23.73 13.25
CA SER A 378 12.06 -22.79 12.77
C SER A 378 11.69 -22.17 11.42
N ILE A 379 11.06 -22.92 10.51
CA ILE A 379 10.63 -22.43 9.20
C ILE A 379 9.42 -21.51 9.35
N ASN A 380 8.43 -21.91 10.15
CA ASN A 380 7.27 -21.05 10.42
C ASN A 380 7.68 -19.74 11.08
N TYR A 381 8.59 -19.75 12.06
CA TYR A 381 9.11 -18.51 12.62
C TYR A 381 9.99 -17.74 11.62
N GLY A 382 10.80 -18.44 10.82
CA GLY A 382 11.67 -17.81 9.82
C GLY A 382 10.93 -17.16 8.67
N ALA A 383 9.74 -17.63 8.32
CA ALA A 383 8.91 -17.07 7.25
C ALA A 383 7.69 -16.31 7.81
N ILE A 384 6.54 -16.95 8.08
CA ILE A 384 5.37 -16.19 8.57
C ILE A 384 5.63 -15.44 9.88
N GLY A 385 6.51 -15.95 10.76
CA GLY A 385 6.88 -15.26 11.99
C GLY A 385 7.59 -13.93 11.74
N THR A 386 8.42 -13.82 10.71
CA THR A 386 9.06 -12.54 10.36
C THR A 386 8.05 -11.55 9.81
N VAL A 387 7.07 -12.02 9.01
CA VAL A 387 5.95 -11.20 8.53
C VAL A 387 5.09 -10.72 9.69
N ILE A 388 4.76 -11.60 10.65
CA ILE A 388 4.01 -11.19 11.85
C ILE A 388 4.77 -10.12 12.65
N GLY A 389 6.08 -10.31 12.83
CA GLY A 389 6.89 -9.32 13.51
C GLY A 389 7.02 -8.01 12.75
N HIS A 390 7.02 -8.06 11.42
CA HIS A 390 7.02 -6.91 10.53
C HIS A 390 5.74 -6.08 10.73
N GLU A 391 4.56 -6.70 10.66
CA GLU A 391 3.28 -6.00 10.91
C GLU A 391 3.16 -5.40 12.31
N ILE A 392 3.68 -6.09 13.33
CA ILE A 392 3.73 -5.53 14.70
C ILE A 392 4.67 -4.32 14.76
N THR A 393 5.78 -4.37 14.02
CA THR A 393 6.78 -3.29 14.00
C THR A 393 6.26 -2.05 13.30
N HIS A 394 5.36 -2.17 12.30
CA HIS A 394 4.66 -1.02 11.72
C HIS A 394 3.89 -0.18 12.75
N GLY A 395 3.52 -0.75 13.91
CA GLY A 395 3.00 0.05 15.02
C GLY A 395 3.98 1.07 15.58
N PHE A 396 5.26 0.99 15.24
CA PHE A 396 6.36 1.73 15.87
C PHE A 396 7.42 2.24 14.87
N ASP A 397 7.17 2.08 13.57
CA ASP A 397 8.02 2.67 12.52
C ASP A 397 7.82 4.20 12.42
N ASP A 398 8.39 4.84 11.41
CA ASP A 398 8.34 6.30 11.26
C ASP A 398 6.93 6.85 10.99
N GLN A 399 5.99 6.03 10.53
CA GLN A 399 4.59 6.40 10.30
C GLN A 399 3.69 6.01 11.46
N GLY A 400 3.73 4.75 11.87
CA GLY A 400 2.87 4.20 12.89
C GLY A 400 3.12 4.80 14.25
N ARG A 401 4.35 5.25 14.56
CA ARG A 401 4.64 5.98 15.81
C ARG A 401 3.85 7.28 15.95
N GLU A 402 3.29 7.85 14.89
CA GLU A 402 2.47 9.06 14.97
C GLU A 402 1.06 8.79 15.55
N TYR A 403 0.68 7.50 15.67
CA TYR A 403 -0.62 7.07 16.16
C TYR A 403 -0.49 6.41 17.54
N ASP A 404 -1.38 6.74 18.46
CA ASP A 404 -1.40 6.15 19.79
C ASP A 404 -2.04 4.75 19.82
N SER A 405 -2.18 4.20 21.02
CA SER A 405 -2.80 2.89 21.27
C SER A 405 -4.26 2.75 20.84
N ASP A 406 -4.94 3.86 20.62
CA ASP A 406 -6.35 3.94 20.23
C ASP A 406 -6.51 4.36 18.76
N GLY A 407 -5.40 4.41 18.01
CA GLY A 407 -5.38 4.78 16.60
C GLY A 407 -5.55 6.28 16.34
N ASN A 408 -5.40 7.12 17.36
CA ASN A 408 -5.48 8.56 17.20
C ASN A 408 -4.09 9.13 16.92
N MET A 409 -4.01 10.02 15.92
CA MET A 409 -2.77 10.72 15.64
C MET A 409 -2.48 11.74 16.75
N ARG A 410 -1.44 11.49 17.56
CA ARG A 410 -0.97 12.39 18.62
C ARG A 410 0.49 12.13 18.95
N ALA A 411 1.21 13.14 19.43
CA ALA A 411 2.53 12.93 19.99
C ALA A 411 2.43 12.21 21.35
N TRP A 412 2.87 10.95 21.42
CA TRP A 412 2.87 10.13 22.64
C TRP A 412 4.26 9.66 23.08
N TRP A 413 5.31 10.00 22.32
CA TRP A 413 6.70 9.91 22.75
C TRP A 413 7.19 11.21 23.35
N THR A 414 8.11 11.11 24.30
CA THR A 414 8.88 12.28 24.72
C THR A 414 9.82 12.72 23.60
N LYS A 415 10.21 14.00 23.62
CA LYS A 415 11.20 14.53 22.68
C LYS A 415 12.50 13.73 22.71
N SER A 416 12.96 13.29 23.88
CA SER A 416 14.21 12.51 23.98
C SER A 416 14.12 11.14 23.30
N ALA A 417 12.98 10.46 23.39
CA ALA A 417 12.78 9.20 22.67
C ALA A 417 12.70 9.44 21.15
N LEU A 418 12.02 10.51 20.72
CA LEU A 418 11.93 10.89 19.31
C LEU A 418 13.30 11.22 18.72
N ASP A 419 14.10 12.06 19.36
CA ASP A 419 15.44 12.45 18.87
C ASP A 419 16.34 11.21 18.69
N LYS A 420 16.27 10.24 19.62
CA LYS A 420 17.02 8.98 19.55
C LYS A 420 16.47 8.02 18.49
N PHE A 421 15.17 8.03 18.24
CA PHE A 421 14.58 7.26 17.15
C PHE A 421 15.06 7.81 15.81
N GLU A 422 14.97 9.12 15.61
CA GLU A 422 15.44 9.80 14.39
C GLU A 422 16.94 9.62 14.16
N GLU A 423 17.75 9.61 15.22
CA GLU A 423 19.17 9.29 15.12
C GLU A 423 19.40 7.87 14.58
N ARG A 424 18.63 6.90 15.06
CA ARG A 424 18.75 5.49 14.64
C ARG A 424 18.22 5.26 13.23
N THR A 425 17.13 5.91 12.85
CA THR A 425 16.56 5.76 11.50
C THR A 425 17.47 6.31 10.41
N LYS A 426 18.31 7.30 10.71
CA LYS A 426 19.37 7.76 9.78
C LYS A 426 20.32 6.63 9.35
N CYS A 427 20.58 5.66 10.23
CA CYS A 427 21.40 4.50 9.88
C CYS A 427 20.74 3.65 8.78
N PHE A 428 19.43 3.41 8.89
CA PHE A 428 18.66 2.70 7.87
C PHE A 428 18.65 3.46 6.55
N VAL A 429 18.36 4.77 6.59
CA VAL A 429 18.37 5.60 5.38
C VAL A 429 19.73 5.51 4.67
N GLN A 430 20.83 5.66 5.41
CA GLN A 430 22.18 5.60 4.86
C GLN A 430 22.53 4.21 4.30
N GLN A 431 22.21 3.16 5.05
CA GLN A 431 22.49 1.78 4.65
C GLN A 431 21.77 1.44 3.34
N TYR A 432 20.45 1.62 3.30
CA TYR A 432 19.67 1.20 2.14
C TYR A 432 19.92 2.11 0.93
N SER A 433 20.19 3.40 1.13
CA SER A 433 20.60 4.28 0.01
C SER A 433 21.97 3.93 -0.58
N SER A 434 22.75 3.06 0.07
CA SER A 434 24.02 2.58 -0.47
C SER A 434 23.88 1.36 -1.40
N PHE A 435 22.69 0.75 -1.45
CA PHE A 435 22.42 -0.36 -2.36
C PHE A 435 22.19 0.16 -3.78
N ALA A 436 22.91 -0.45 -4.73
CA ALA A 436 22.76 -0.23 -6.16
C ALA A 436 22.25 -1.51 -6.83
N LEU A 437 21.09 -1.41 -7.48
CA LEU A 437 20.44 -2.48 -8.22
C LEU A 437 20.26 -2.03 -9.66
N ASP A 438 20.79 -2.80 -10.61
CA ASP A 438 20.77 -2.49 -12.05
C ASP A 438 21.22 -1.05 -12.39
N GLY A 439 22.27 -0.58 -11.70
CA GLY A 439 22.86 0.75 -11.91
C GLY A 439 22.13 1.90 -11.21
N GLN A 440 21.00 1.63 -10.55
CA GLN A 440 20.20 2.62 -9.83
C GLN A 440 20.32 2.45 -8.31
N ASN A 441 20.47 3.56 -7.59
CA ASN A 441 20.51 3.54 -6.13
C ASN A 441 19.09 3.48 -5.56
N GLU A 442 18.93 2.72 -4.49
CA GLU A 442 17.72 2.78 -3.68
C GLU A 442 17.55 4.13 -2.98
N ASN A 443 16.29 4.49 -2.72
CA ASN A 443 15.97 5.63 -1.89
C ASN A 443 15.62 5.14 -0.48
N GLY A 444 16.63 5.07 0.40
CA GLY A 444 16.46 4.59 1.78
C GLY A 444 15.54 5.45 2.64
N GLN A 445 15.21 6.69 2.23
CA GLN A 445 14.21 7.51 2.91
C GLN A 445 12.78 7.07 2.54
N ARG A 446 12.55 6.70 1.28
CA ARG A 446 11.26 6.17 0.83
C ARG A 446 10.98 4.79 1.43
N THR A 447 12.02 3.95 1.51
CA THR A 447 11.88 2.58 2.01
C THR A 447 12.00 2.45 3.53
N LEU A 448 12.11 3.58 4.24
CA LEU A 448 12.45 3.61 5.65
C LEU A 448 11.48 2.80 6.54
N SER A 449 10.17 3.02 6.39
CA SER A 449 9.11 2.34 7.16
C SER A 449 9.25 0.82 7.06
N GLU A 450 9.38 0.33 5.83
CA GLU A 450 9.47 -1.08 5.50
C GLU A 450 10.79 -1.69 5.97
N ASN A 451 11.90 -0.95 5.83
CA ASN A 451 13.21 -1.39 6.31
C ASN A 451 13.24 -1.52 7.84
N ILE A 452 12.61 -0.59 8.57
CA ILE A 452 12.46 -0.68 10.02
C ILE A 452 11.62 -1.92 10.36
N ALA A 453 10.52 -2.14 9.66
CA ALA A 453 9.62 -3.27 9.88
C ALA A 453 10.29 -4.62 9.60
N ASP A 454 11.08 -4.75 8.53
CA ASP A 454 11.85 -5.96 8.23
C ASP A 454 12.85 -6.31 9.33
N ASN A 455 13.64 -5.32 9.76
CA ASN A 455 14.67 -5.50 10.77
C ASN A 455 14.07 -5.80 12.14
N GLY A 456 13.00 -5.08 12.51
CA GLY A 456 12.24 -5.37 13.72
C GLY A 456 11.60 -6.75 13.68
N GLY A 457 10.99 -7.12 12.55
CA GLY A 457 10.28 -8.38 12.34
C GLY A 457 11.18 -9.60 12.40
N LEU A 458 12.32 -9.59 11.70
CA LEU A 458 13.30 -10.68 11.77
C LEU A 458 13.81 -10.88 13.19
N LYS A 459 14.24 -9.79 13.84
CA LYS A 459 14.77 -9.83 15.22
C LYS A 459 13.73 -10.35 16.21
N LEU A 460 12.50 -9.83 16.12
CA LEU A 460 11.41 -10.22 17.00
C LEU A 460 11.04 -11.68 16.83
N SER A 461 10.94 -12.15 15.58
CA SER A 461 10.62 -13.53 15.29
C SER A 461 11.71 -14.48 15.78
N TYR A 462 12.99 -14.16 15.55
CA TYR A 462 14.10 -14.98 16.00
C TYR A 462 14.17 -15.08 17.53
N HIS A 463 14.01 -13.95 18.24
CA HIS A 463 13.93 -13.95 19.71
C HIS A 463 12.78 -14.83 20.21
N THR A 464 11.63 -14.78 19.53
CA THR A 464 10.46 -15.60 19.87
C THR A 464 10.73 -17.08 19.64
N TYR A 465 11.34 -17.42 18.50
CA TYR A 465 11.75 -18.79 18.17
C TYR A 465 12.74 -19.34 19.20
N GLN A 466 13.76 -18.57 19.61
CA GLN A 466 14.71 -19.02 20.62
C GLN A 466 14.04 -19.27 21.97
N LYS A 467 13.10 -18.41 22.39
CA LYS A 467 12.29 -18.65 23.60
C LYS A 467 11.41 -19.88 23.47
N HIS A 468 10.78 -20.08 22.31
CA HIS A 468 9.99 -21.27 22.04
C HIS A 468 10.85 -22.53 22.14
N LYS A 469 12.00 -22.56 21.46
CA LYS A 469 12.98 -23.63 21.48
C LYS A 469 13.43 -23.96 22.92
N GLN A 470 13.69 -22.95 23.75
CA GLN A 470 14.03 -23.13 25.17
C GLN A 470 12.89 -23.77 25.98
N ARG A 471 11.64 -23.42 25.71
CA ARG A 471 10.46 -24.00 26.39
C ARG A 471 10.17 -25.42 25.94
N THR A 472 10.54 -25.79 24.71
CA THR A 472 10.22 -27.09 24.09
C THR A 472 11.41 -28.03 23.96
N VAL A 473 12.55 -27.74 24.59
CA VAL A 473 13.76 -28.60 24.54
C VAL A 473 13.46 -30.07 24.85
N ASN A 474 12.56 -30.34 25.81
CA ASN A 474 12.21 -31.69 26.23
C ASN A 474 11.15 -32.38 25.35
N SER A 475 10.58 -31.70 24.36
CA SER A 475 9.50 -32.24 23.53
C SER A 475 9.98 -33.03 22.30
N GLY A 476 11.30 -33.12 22.06
CA GLY A 476 11.88 -33.92 20.98
C GLY A 476 11.66 -33.39 19.56
N ASN A 477 11.04 -32.22 19.38
CA ASN A 477 10.63 -31.67 18.08
C ASN A 477 11.75 -30.90 17.31
N ASN A 478 13.02 -31.22 17.56
CA ASN A 478 14.16 -30.58 16.90
C ASN A 478 14.77 -31.47 15.80
N LEU A 479 13.94 -32.22 15.07
CA LEU A 479 14.42 -33.09 14.00
C LEU A 479 14.97 -32.25 12.84
N PRO A 480 16.17 -32.58 12.31
CA PRO A 480 16.70 -31.92 11.12
C PRO A 480 15.84 -32.29 9.90
N LEU A 481 15.86 -31.43 8.89
CA LEU A 481 15.24 -31.77 7.61
C LEU A 481 16.09 -32.81 6.86
N PRO A 482 15.51 -33.96 6.45
CA PRO A 482 16.24 -34.95 5.67
C PRO A 482 16.82 -34.35 4.38
N GLY A 483 18.08 -34.68 4.07
CA GLY A 483 18.76 -34.20 2.86
C GLY A 483 19.36 -32.80 2.95
N LEU A 484 19.20 -32.09 4.07
CA LEU A 484 19.80 -30.78 4.32
C LEU A 484 20.77 -30.84 5.50
N SER A 485 21.98 -30.33 5.30
CA SER A 485 23.03 -30.24 6.34
C SER A 485 22.94 -28.94 7.14
N TYR A 486 21.72 -28.48 7.44
CA TYR A 486 21.46 -27.25 8.20
C TYR A 486 20.75 -27.57 9.51
N ASN A 487 21.17 -26.91 10.60
CA ASN A 487 20.45 -26.98 11.87
C ASN A 487 19.21 -26.07 11.85
N ASN A 488 18.33 -26.19 12.85
CA ASN A 488 17.08 -25.42 12.88
C ASN A 488 17.27 -23.90 12.95
N ASP A 489 18.37 -23.41 13.54
CA ASP A 489 18.65 -21.97 13.62
C ASP A 489 19.10 -21.44 12.25
N GLN A 490 19.89 -22.23 11.50
CA GLN A 490 20.20 -21.94 10.10
C GLN A 490 18.96 -22.00 9.21
N LEU A 491 18.09 -23.00 9.42
CA LEU A 491 16.85 -23.16 8.68
C LEU A 491 15.87 -21.99 8.89
N PHE A 492 15.88 -21.34 10.06
CA PHE A 492 15.12 -20.12 10.29
C PHE A 492 15.53 -19.02 9.30
N PHE A 493 16.83 -18.71 9.20
CA PHE A 493 17.31 -17.64 8.31
C PHE A 493 17.22 -18.03 6.83
N ILE A 494 17.36 -19.33 6.51
CA ILE A 494 17.13 -19.84 5.16
C ILE A 494 15.65 -19.66 4.77
N ALA A 495 14.71 -19.96 5.68
CA ALA A 495 13.29 -19.76 5.43
C ALA A 495 12.94 -18.28 5.20
N PHE A 496 13.53 -17.38 6.00
CA PHE A 496 13.41 -15.93 5.80
C PHE A 496 13.90 -15.49 4.42
N ALA A 497 15.10 -15.91 4.01
CA ALA A 497 15.63 -15.54 2.70
C ALA A 497 14.81 -16.17 1.57
N HIS A 498 14.34 -17.40 1.74
CA HIS A 498 13.58 -18.13 0.74
C HIS A 498 12.19 -17.53 0.48
N SER A 499 11.53 -16.94 1.50
CA SER A 499 10.26 -16.23 1.29
C SER A 499 10.38 -14.98 0.41
N TRP A 500 11.61 -14.48 0.20
CA TRP A 500 11.91 -13.31 -0.63
C TRP A 500 12.64 -13.67 -1.93
N CYS A 501 12.70 -14.95 -2.30
CA CYS A 501 13.23 -15.34 -3.60
C CYS A 501 12.37 -14.75 -4.74
N ASN A 502 12.96 -13.82 -5.49
CA ASN A 502 12.31 -13.11 -6.59
C ASN A 502 13.23 -13.04 -7.82
N LEU A 503 12.63 -12.96 -9.01
CA LEU A 503 13.29 -12.58 -10.24
C LEU A 503 12.39 -11.59 -10.98
N GLU A 504 12.94 -10.42 -11.27
CA GLU A 504 12.21 -9.33 -11.93
C GLU A 504 12.92 -8.85 -13.20
N THR A 505 12.15 -8.25 -14.10
CA THR A 505 12.72 -7.61 -15.29
C THR A 505 13.42 -6.30 -14.90
N PRO A 506 14.37 -5.79 -15.69
CA PRO A 506 14.96 -4.46 -15.44
C PRO A 506 13.93 -3.32 -15.45
N ASN A 507 12.81 -3.50 -16.15
CA ASN A 507 11.68 -2.56 -16.16
C ASN A 507 10.93 -2.57 -14.83
N ALA A 508 10.56 -3.76 -14.34
CA ALA A 508 9.93 -3.92 -13.03
C ALA A 508 10.83 -3.42 -11.90
N MET A 509 12.14 -3.73 -11.93
CA MET A 509 13.11 -3.20 -10.97
C MET A 509 13.10 -1.66 -10.94
N HIS A 510 13.12 -1.02 -12.12
CA HIS A 510 13.05 0.44 -12.20
C HIS A 510 11.71 0.98 -11.67
N TYR A 511 10.61 0.30 -11.96
CA TYR A 511 9.29 0.64 -11.42
C TYR A 511 9.29 0.57 -9.89
N ASP A 512 9.80 -0.51 -9.30
CA ASP A 512 9.82 -0.70 -7.84
C ASP A 512 10.72 0.36 -7.17
N LEU A 513 11.92 0.58 -7.71
CA LEU A 513 12.83 1.66 -7.27
C LEU A 513 12.23 3.07 -7.43
N THR A 514 11.20 3.24 -8.26
CA THR A 514 10.52 4.52 -8.49
C THR A 514 9.25 4.68 -7.66
N ASN A 515 8.52 3.60 -7.38
CA ASN A 515 7.15 3.65 -6.86
C ASN A 515 6.95 2.92 -5.53
N ASP A 516 7.65 1.81 -5.32
CA ASP A 516 7.37 0.92 -4.19
C ASP A 516 7.91 1.54 -2.87
N PRO A 517 7.11 1.59 -1.79
CA PRO A 517 7.62 1.86 -0.45
C PRO A 517 8.55 0.76 0.09
N HIS A 518 8.57 -0.44 -0.47
CA HIS A 518 9.47 -1.50 -0.04
C HIS A 518 10.78 -1.44 -0.80
N SER A 519 11.88 -1.77 -0.11
CA SER A 519 13.11 -2.12 -0.82
C SER A 519 12.89 -3.39 -1.65
N PRO A 520 13.57 -3.55 -2.81
CA PRO A 520 13.47 -4.77 -3.60
C PRO A 520 13.87 -6.01 -2.78
N PRO A 521 13.32 -7.20 -3.08
CA PRO A 521 13.48 -8.39 -2.23
C PRO A 521 14.95 -8.74 -1.88
N ARG A 522 15.87 -8.55 -2.84
CA ARG A 522 17.30 -8.77 -2.62
C ARG A 522 17.87 -7.88 -1.50
N SER A 523 17.49 -6.61 -1.48
CA SER A 523 17.94 -5.65 -0.48
C SER A 523 17.24 -5.83 0.87
N ARG A 524 15.97 -6.26 0.88
CA ARG A 524 15.29 -6.71 2.10
C ARG A 524 16.07 -7.84 2.77
N ILE A 525 16.51 -8.84 2.00
CA ILE A 525 17.35 -9.92 2.53
C ILE A 525 18.68 -9.36 3.05
N MET A 526 19.47 -8.70 2.20
CA MET A 526 20.84 -8.28 2.52
C MET A 526 20.90 -7.29 3.67
N GLY A 527 20.07 -6.24 3.65
CA GLY A 527 20.04 -5.22 4.70
C GLY A 527 19.65 -5.80 6.06
N THR A 528 18.60 -6.62 6.08
CA THR A 528 18.07 -7.19 7.33
C THR A 528 19.05 -8.16 7.99
N ILE A 529 19.68 -9.05 7.23
CA ILE A 529 20.64 -10.01 7.80
C ILE A 529 22.00 -9.40 8.12
N ALA A 530 22.44 -8.37 7.38
CA ALA A 530 23.65 -7.62 7.73
C ALA A 530 23.51 -6.89 9.09
N ASN A 531 22.28 -6.54 9.48
CA ASN A 531 21.97 -5.93 10.78
C ASN A 531 21.73 -6.96 11.91
N SER A 532 21.82 -8.26 11.62
CA SER A 532 21.52 -9.35 12.56
C SER A 532 22.80 -9.99 13.08
N LEU A 533 23.18 -9.67 14.32
CA LEU A 533 24.30 -10.33 15.01
C LEU A 533 24.02 -11.84 15.15
N GLU A 534 22.75 -12.19 15.37
CA GLU A 534 22.29 -13.56 15.49
C GLU A 534 22.50 -14.36 14.19
N PHE A 535 22.26 -13.74 13.03
CA PHE A 535 22.59 -14.35 11.74
C PHE A 535 24.10 -14.60 11.61
N ALA A 536 24.92 -13.58 11.87
CA ALA A 536 26.36 -13.67 11.77
C ALA A 536 26.94 -14.78 12.69
N GLN A 537 26.39 -14.93 13.90
CA GLN A 537 26.76 -16.02 14.81
C GLN A 537 26.31 -17.39 14.30
N THR A 538 25.07 -17.50 13.80
CA THR A 538 24.49 -18.74 13.31
C THR A 538 25.25 -19.33 12.12
N PHE A 539 25.79 -18.47 11.26
CA PHE A 539 26.60 -18.87 10.09
C PHE A 539 28.10 -18.68 10.29
N SER A 540 28.54 -18.27 11.48
CA SER A 540 29.95 -18.00 11.79
C SER A 540 30.62 -17.04 10.78
N CYS A 541 29.90 -15.98 10.40
CA CYS A 541 30.38 -14.97 9.46
C CYS A 541 31.60 -14.22 10.03
N GLN A 542 32.64 -14.05 9.21
CA GLN A 542 33.83 -13.29 9.58
C GLN A 542 33.49 -11.81 9.82
N SER A 543 34.15 -11.18 10.80
CA SER A 543 34.00 -9.74 11.04
C SER A 543 34.42 -8.94 9.81
N LYS A 544 33.66 -7.90 9.47
CA LYS A 544 33.81 -7.04 8.27
C LYS A 544 33.57 -7.76 6.94
N SER A 545 32.94 -8.93 6.96
CA SER A 545 32.39 -9.52 5.73
C SER A 545 31.12 -8.78 5.34
N ASN A 546 30.68 -8.89 4.08
CA ASN A 546 29.50 -8.17 3.59
C ASN A 546 28.23 -8.43 4.42
N MET A 547 28.12 -9.61 5.05
CA MET A 547 26.97 -10.02 5.87
C MET A 547 27.21 -9.86 7.38
N ASN A 548 28.32 -9.24 7.77
CA ASN A 548 28.69 -8.90 9.15
C ASN A 548 29.59 -7.64 9.11
N PRO A 549 29.05 -6.49 8.65
CA PRO A 549 29.81 -5.28 8.32
C PRO A 549 30.51 -4.64 9.53
#